data_AF-A0AAC9FL98-F1
#
_entry.id   AF-A0AAC9FL98-F1
#
_cell.length_a   1.000
_cell.length_b   1.000
_cell.length_c   1.000
_cell.angle_alpha   90.00
_cell.angle_beta   90.00
_cell.angle_gamma   90.00
#
_symmetry.space_group_name_H-M   'P 1'
#
loop_
_entity.id
_entity.type
_entity.pdbx_description
1 polymer ?
#
loop_
_entity_poly.entity_id
_entity_poly.type
_entity_poly.pdbx_seq_one_letter_code
_entity_poly.pdbx_strand_id
1 'polypeptide(L)'
;MHIESISLKNFKSFRRAQMEGIPKFCVLVGANGTGKSTLFGVFDFLREALSSNLHTALVKAGGSRGFQEVKSRGAEGNIEIELKFREHDNAPLVTYFLEIGEDNGRPIVEREILKYRRGSGGQPWHFLDFSRGVGIRAGSHFVNEI
;
A
#
# COMPACT_ATOMS: atom_id res chain seq x y z
N MET A 1 15.92 0.01 7.74
CA MET A 1 14.49 -0.30 7.52
C MET A 1 14.31 -1.80 7.33
N HIS A 2 13.34 -2.40 8.00
CA HIS A 2 13.00 -3.82 7.92
C HIS A 2 11.49 -3.97 7.75
N ILE A 3 11.07 -4.59 6.64
CA ILE A 3 9.66 -4.91 6.36
C ILE A 3 9.35 -6.23 7.07
N GLU A 4 8.36 -6.24 7.94
CA GLU A 4 7.93 -7.41 8.72
C GLU A 4 6.72 -8.11 8.11
N SER A 5 5.87 -7.37 7.36
CA SER A 5 4.71 -7.94 6.68
C SER A 5 4.27 -7.10 5.49
N ILE A 6 3.71 -7.80 4.49
CA ILE A 6 2.97 -7.23 3.35
C ILE A 6 1.65 -8.00 3.20
N SER A 7 0.55 -7.27 3.00
CA SER A 7 -0.75 -7.81 2.62
C SER A 7 -1.26 -7.09 1.39
N LEU A 8 -1.78 -7.86 0.44
CA LEU A 8 -2.26 -7.39 -0.86
C LEU A 8 -3.66 -7.91 -1.11
N LYS A 9 -4.51 -7.06 -1.66
CA LYS A 9 -5.81 -7.42 -2.21
C LYS A 9 -5.98 -6.79 -3.57
N ASN A 10 -6.48 -7.58 -4.51
CA ASN A 10 -6.82 -7.16 -5.86
C ASN A 10 -5.68 -6.44 -6.62
N PHE A 11 -4.42 -6.79 -6.39
CA PHE A 11 -3.26 -6.19 -7.07
C PHE A 11 -2.68 -7.14 -8.12
N LYS A 12 -2.85 -6.80 -9.40
CA LYS A 12 -2.40 -7.57 -10.57
C LYS A 12 -2.80 -9.05 -10.44
N SER A 13 -1.83 -9.97 -10.39
CA SER A 13 -2.08 -11.41 -10.25
C SER A 13 -2.56 -11.82 -8.85
N PHE A 14 -2.46 -10.95 -7.84
CA PHE A 14 -2.83 -11.25 -6.46
C PHE A 14 -4.25 -10.78 -6.14
N ARG A 15 -5.22 -11.70 -6.16
CA ARG A 15 -6.55 -11.44 -5.57
C ARG A 15 -6.46 -11.23 -4.06
N ARG A 16 -5.66 -12.07 -3.40
CA ARG A 16 -5.28 -11.93 -1.99
C ARG A 16 -3.91 -12.58 -1.81
N ALA A 17 -2.98 -11.86 -1.18
CA ALA A 17 -1.68 -12.40 -0.79
C ALA A 17 -1.26 -11.79 0.54
N GLN A 18 -0.64 -12.58 1.40
CA GLN A 18 -0.16 -12.13 2.71
C GLN A 18 1.15 -12.83 3.01
N MET A 19 2.11 -12.05 3.49
CA MET A 19 3.40 -12.55 3.95
C MET A 19 3.69 -11.87 5.28
N GLU A 20 3.90 -12.67 6.31
CA GLU A 20 4.12 -12.24 7.69
C GLU A 20 5.45 -12.79 8.20
N GLY A 21 6.01 -12.15 9.22
CA GLY A 21 7.26 -12.60 9.83
C GLY A 21 8.44 -12.57 8.85
N ILE A 22 8.44 -11.60 7.94
CA ILE A 22 9.47 -11.47 6.90
C ILE A 22 10.82 -11.25 7.58
N PRO A 23 11.81 -12.14 7.41
CA PRO A 23 13.14 -11.95 8.00
C PRO A 23 13.92 -10.85 7.27
N LYS A 24 14.96 -10.31 7.92
CA LYS A 24 15.85 -9.30 7.31
C LYS A 24 16.51 -9.80 6.02
N PHE A 25 16.80 -11.10 5.96
CA PHE A 25 17.27 -11.78 4.76
C PHE A 25 16.21 -12.77 4.30
N CYS A 26 15.54 -12.47 3.19
CA CYS A 26 14.47 -13.28 2.64
C CYS A 26 14.77 -13.62 1.17
N VAL A 27 14.62 -14.90 0.81
CA VAL A 27 14.74 -15.39 -0.57
C VAL A 27 13.39 -15.89 -1.04
N LEU A 28 12.91 -15.37 -2.16
CA LEU A 28 11.64 -15.76 -2.76
C LEU A 28 11.87 -16.72 -3.93
N VAL A 29 11.41 -17.96 -3.77
CA VAL A 29 11.54 -19.03 -4.79
C VAL A 29 10.17 -19.46 -5.29
N GLY A 30 10.05 -19.74 -6.58
CA GLY A 30 8.84 -20.25 -7.20
C GLY A 30 8.96 -20.35 -8.71
N ALA A 31 8.05 -21.07 -9.38
CA ALA A 31 8.07 -21.24 -10.83
C ALA A 31 7.88 -19.90 -11.60
N ASN A 32 8.16 -19.90 -12.90
CA ASN A 32 7.92 -18.71 -13.73
C ASN A 32 6.42 -18.36 -13.76
N GLY A 33 6.10 -17.07 -13.69
CA GLY A 33 4.72 -16.60 -13.71
C GLY A 33 3.98 -16.66 -12.36
N THR A 34 4.58 -17.15 -11.27
CA THR A 34 3.90 -17.25 -9.95
C THR A 34 3.75 -15.92 -9.21
N GLY A 35 4.06 -14.79 -9.83
CA GLY A 35 3.87 -13.46 -9.25
C GLY A 35 5.06 -12.90 -8.45
N LYS A 36 6.25 -13.52 -8.48
CA LYS A 36 7.46 -12.99 -7.81
C LYS A 36 7.77 -11.55 -8.26
N SER A 37 7.86 -11.30 -9.57
CA SER A 37 8.07 -9.95 -10.11
C SER A 37 6.91 -9.01 -9.79
N THR A 38 5.67 -9.52 -9.72
CA THR A 38 4.51 -8.74 -9.28
C THR A 38 4.68 -8.24 -7.85
N LEU A 39 5.18 -9.09 -6.95
CA LEU A 39 5.41 -8.74 -5.54
C LEU A 39 6.46 -7.64 -5.43
N PHE A 40 7.58 -7.73 -6.14
CA PHE A 40 8.55 -6.64 -6.18
C PHE A 40 7.99 -5.35 -6.80
N GLY A 41 7.16 -5.49 -7.83
CA GLY A 41 6.47 -4.37 -8.47
C GLY A 41 5.52 -3.61 -7.53
N VAL A 42 5.09 -4.19 -6.41
CA VAL A 42 4.34 -3.45 -5.37
C VAL A 42 5.21 -2.35 -4.76
N PHE A 43 6.47 -2.64 -4.45
CA PHE A 43 7.37 -1.65 -3.86
C PHE A 43 7.69 -0.53 -4.84
N ASP A 44 7.88 -0.86 -6.12
CA ASP A 44 8.02 0.14 -7.18
C ASP A 44 6.78 1.02 -7.32
N PHE A 45 5.59 0.41 -7.27
CA PHE A 45 4.32 1.13 -7.33
C PHE A 45 4.16 2.08 -6.14
N LEU A 46 4.40 1.61 -4.92
CA LEU A 46 4.33 2.43 -3.71
C LEU A 46 5.34 3.58 -3.73
N ARG A 47 6.58 3.32 -4.16
CA ARG A 47 7.60 4.37 -4.31
C ARG A 47 7.11 5.46 -5.25
N GLU A 48 6.57 5.08 -6.40
CA GLU A 48 6.06 6.03 -7.39
C GLU A 48 4.88 6.82 -6.84
N ALA A 49 3.89 6.14 -6.25
CA ALA A 49 2.70 6.80 -5.70
C ALA A 49 3.04 7.83 -4.60
N LEU A 50 4.02 7.53 -3.76
CA LEU A 50 4.50 8.41 -2.69
C LEU A 50 5.41 9.54 -3.18
N SER A 51 6.15 9.35 -4.28
CA SER A 51 7.11 10.34 -4.79
C SER A 51 6.52 11.28 -5.82
N SER A 52 5.49 10.84 -6.55
CA SER A 52 4.78 11.63 -7.55
C SER A 52 3.29 11.75 -7.17
N ASN A 53 2.43 10.94 -7.77
CA ASN A 53 1.02 10.84 -7.42
C ASN A 53 0.45 9.49 -7.87
N LEU A 54 -0.77 9.17 -7.40
CA LEU A 54 -1.45 7.91 -7.70
C LEU A 54 -1.62 7.68 -9.21
N HIS A 55 -2.03 8.71 -9.96
CA HIS A 55 -2.26 8.59 -11.39
C HIS A 55 -1.00 8.16 -12.15
N THR A 56 0.14 8.80 -11.86
CA THR A 56 1.44 8.49 -12.47
C THR A 56 1.87 7.07 -12.13
N ALA A 57 1.71 6.65 -10.87
CA ALA A 57 2.02 5.29 -10.44
C ALA A 57 1.17 4.23 -11.17
N LEU A 58 -0.13 4.49 -11.36
CA LEU A 58 -1.03 3.59 -12.09
C LEU A 58 -0.68 3.49 -13.56
N VAL A 59 -0.37 4.61 -14.23
CA VAL A 59 0.07 4.61 -15.63
C VAL A 59 1.40 3.87 -15.78
N LYS A 60 2.35 4.06 -14.87
CA LYS A 60 3.64 3.35 -14.90
C LYS A 60 3.48 1.85 -14.67
N ALA A 61 2.58 1.45 -13.77
CA ALA A 61 2.38 0.04 -13.43
C ALA A 61 1.47 -0.71 -14.40
N GLY A 62 0.50 -0.03 -15.01
CA GLY A 62 -0.58 -0.61 -15.84
C GLY A 62 -0.63 -0.13 -17.29
N GLY A 63 0.26 0.80 -17.69
CA GLY A 63 0.29 1.38 -19.03
C GLY A 63 -0.97 2.21 -19.34
N SER A 64 -1.43 2.15 -20.59
CA SER A 64 -2.62 2.87 -21.07
C SER A 64 -3.92 2.46 -20.38
N ARG A 65 -3.96 1.28 -19.73
CA ARG A 65 -5.12 0.80 -18.96
C ARG A 65 -5.09 1.20 -17.49
N GLY A 66 -3.97 1.77 -17.02
CA GLY A 66 -3.82 2.32 -15.67
C GLY A 66 -4.40 1.42 -14.57
N PHE A 67 -5.40 1.94 -13.85
CA PHE A 67 -6.10 1.25 -12.76
C PHE A 67 -6.64 -0.13 -13.14
N GLN A 68 -7.23 -0.29 -14.33
CA GLN A 68 -7.86 -1.55 -14.73
C GLN A 68 -6.83 -2.68 -14.95
N GLU A 69 -5.57 -2.35 -15.28
CA GLU A 69 -4.49 -3.34 -15.38
C GLU A 69 -3.85 -3.63 -14.02
N VAL A 70 -3.81 -2.64 -13.12
CA VAL A 70 -3.28 -2.81 -11.77
C VAL A 70 -4.27 -3.57 -10.89
N LYS A 71 -5.58 -3.42 -11.11
CA LYS A 71 -6.61 -4.19 -10.42
C LYS A 71 -6.64 -5.64 -10.91
N SER A 72 -6.81 -6.59 -10.00
CA SER A 72 -6.96 -8.00 -10.36
C SER A 72 -8.17 -8.21 -11.28
N ARG A 73 -7.97 -8.96 -12.37
CA ARG A 73 -9.02 -9.22 -13.37
C ARG A 73 -10.21 -9.93 -12.75
N GLY A 74 -11.40 -9.38 -12.97
CA GLY A 74 -12.67 -9.91 -12.45
C GLY A 74 -12.74 -9.90 -10.92
N ALA A 75 -12.01 -9.02 -10.26
CA ALA A 75 -12.12 -8.80 -8.83
C ALA A 75 -13.11 -7.67 -8.53
N GLU A 76 -13.91 -7.87 -7.49
CA GLU A 76 -14.78 -6.84 -6.92
C GLU A 76 -14.05 -6.06 -5.81
N GLY A 77 -14.49 -4.83 -5.57
CA GLY A 77 -13.93 -3.95 -4.55
C GLY A 77 -12.61 -3.27 -4.95
N ASN A 78 -11.96 -2.69 -3.95
CA ASN A 78 -10.79 -1.82 -4.10
C ASN A 78 -9.47 -2.62 -4.14
N ILE A 79 -8.41 -1.96 -4.56
CA ILE A 79 -7.04 -2.46 -4.39
C ILE A 79 -6.59 -2.07 -2.98
N GLU A 80 -6.05 -3.01 -2.22
CA GLU A 80 -5.55 -2.74 -0.87
C GLU A 80 -4.09 -3.21 -0.77
N ILE A 81 -3.23 -2.35 -0.21
CA ILE A 81 -1.83 -2.63 0.07
C ILE A 81 -1.56 -2.24 1.51
N GLU A 82 -1.19 -3.20 2.35
CA GLU A 82 -0.73 -2.97 3.73
C GLU A 82 0.74 -3.36 3.85
N LEU A 83 1.55 -2.48 4.43
CA LEU A 83 2.93 -2.75 4.84
C LEU A 83 3.10 -2.54 6.34
N LYS A 84 3.77 -3.49 6.99
CA LYS A 84 4.26 -3.32 8.36
C LYS A 84 5.78 -3.34 8.36
N PHE A 85 6.40 -2.31 8.91
CA PHE A 85 7.86 -2.17 8.90
C PHE A 85 8.38 -1.39 10.10
N ARG A 86 9.69 -1.52 10.35
CA ARG A 86 10.44 -0.73 11.32
C ARG A 86 11.58 0.01 10.63
N GLU A 87 11.83 1.24 11.04
CA GLU A 87 12.94 2.03 10.49
C GLU A 87 14.31 1.46 10.89
N HIS A 88 14.45 1.09 12.16
CA HIS A 88 15.63 0.45 12.75
C HIS A 88 15.21 -0.53 13.85
N ASP A 89 16.17 -1.34 14.33
CA ASP A 89 15.92 -2.29 15.40
C ASP A 89 15.42 -1.54 16.66
N ASN A 90 14.31 -2.01 17.24
CA ASN A 90 13.59 -1.40 18.38
C ASN A 90 12.75 -0.14 18.07
N ALA A 91 12.72 0.36 16.83
CA ALA A 91 11.78 1.42 16.46
C ALA A 91 10.32 0.92 16.59
N PRO A 92 9.33 1.80 16.88
CA PRO A 92 7.91 1.43 16.86
C PRO A 92 7.50 0.79 15.52
N LEU A 93 6.59 -0.19 15.57
CA LEU A 93 6.07 -0.80 14.34
C LEU A 93 5.19 0.21 13.61
N VAL A 94 5.53 0.47 12.35
CA VAL A 94 4.76 1.33 11.45
C VAL A 94 3.84 0.46 10.62
N THR A 95 2.58 0.85 10.49
CA THR A 95 1.62 0.26 9.54
C THR A 95 1.24 1.32 8.53
N TYR A 96 1.58 1.08 7.27
CA TYR A 96 1.11 1.85 6.12
C TYR A 96 0.02 1.07 5.42
N PHE A 97 -1.11 1.71 5.14
CA PHE A 97 -2.23 1.13 4.42
C PHE A 97 -2.66 2.08 3.31
N LEU A 98 -2.80 1.55 2.10
CA LEU A 98 -3.29 2.26 0.93
C LEU A 98 -4.44 1.48 0.31
N GLU A 99 -5.58 2.15 0.18
CA GLU A 99 -6.77 1.66 -0.48
C GLU A 99 -7.07 2.54 -1.69
N ILE A 100 -7.13 1.92 -2.86
CA ILE A 100 -7.36 2.59 -4.13
C ILE A 100 -8.69 2.11 -4.70
N GLY A 101 -9.61 3.05 -4.80
CA GLY A 101 -10.92 2.85 -5.40
C GLY A 101 -11.02 3.47 -6.79
N GLU A 102 -12.24 3.46 -7.30
CA GLU A 102 -12.61 4.10 -8.56
C GLU A 102 -13.89 4.88 -8.35
N ASP A 103 -13.87 6.16 -8.73
CA ASP A 103 -15.04 7.03 -8.72
C ASP A 103 -15.24 7.62 -10.12
N ASN A 104 -16.44 7.44 -10.69
CA ASN A 104 -16.78 7.86 -12.05
C ASN A 104 -15.74 7.47 -13.12
N GLY A 105 -15.17 6.27 -13.01
CA GLY A 105 -14.15 5.76 -13.94
C GLY A 105 -12.75 6.33 -13.74
N ARG A 106 -12.52 7.09 -12.66
CA ARG A 106 -11.22 7.66 -12.30
C ARG A 106 -10.69 7.01 -11.03
N PRO A 107 -9.41 6.61 -10.99
CA PRO A 107 -8.82 6.07 -9.77
C PRO A 107 -8.72 7.15 -8.70
N ILE A 108 -9.06 6.78 -7.47
CA ILE A 108 -8.97 7.66 -6.30
C ILE A 108 -8.29 6.93 -5.13
N VAL A 109 -7.62 7.70 -4.27
CA VAL A 109 -7.22 7.20 -2.95
C VAL A 109 -8.47 7.15 -2.08
N GLU A 110 -9.05 5.96 -1.97
CA GLU A 110 -10.23 5.75 -1.12
C GLU A 110 -9.85 5.96 0.35
N ARG A 111 -8.69 5.42 0.74
CA ARG A 111 -8.12 5.62 2.07
C ARG A 111 -6.61 5.45 2.09
N GLU A 112 -5.92 6.26 2.85
CA GLU A 112 -4.50 6.13 3.13
C GLU A 112 -4.25 6.36 4.62
N ILE A 113 -3.50 5.44 5.24
CA ILE A 113 -3.29 5.47 6.68
C ILE A 113 -1.83 5.19 7.00
N LEU A 114 -1.27 6.00 7.92
CA LEU A 114 0.01 5.77 8.56
C LEU A 114 -0.17 5.73 10.09
N LYS A 115 0.07 4.56 10.68
CA LYS A 115 -0.05 4.30 12.13
C LYS A 115 1.28 3.89 12.73
N TYR A 116 1.56 4.38 13.94
CA TYR A 116 2.68 3.92 14.75
C TYR A 116 2.16 3.18 15.99
N ARG A 117 2.64 1.95 16.21
CA ARG A 117 2.35 1.19 17.43
C ARG A 117 3.43 1.43 18.48
N ARG A 118 3.11 2.19 19.54
CA ARG A 118 3.96 2.36 20.73
C ARG A 118 3.58 1.34 21.82
N GLY A 119 4.43 0.35 22.09
CA GLY A 119 4.34 -0.51 23.28
C GLY A 119 3.04 -1.30 23.47
N SER A 120 2.88 -1.91 24.65
CA SER A 120 1.74 -2.74 25.06
C SER A 120 0.57 -1.97 25.71
N GLY A 121 0.75 -0.68 26.01
CA GLY A 121 -0.28 0.14 26.66
C GLY A 121 -0.26 1.59 26.16
N GLY A 122 -1.17 1.91 25.23
CA GLY A 122 -1.38 3.26 24.72
C GLY A 122 -2.27 3.26 23.48
N GLN A 123 -3.13 4.27 23.33
CA GLN A 123 -3.92 4.43 22.10
C GLN A 123 -2.96 4.65 20.90
N PRO A 124 -3.19 4.00 19.76
CA PRO A 124 -2.37 4.19 18.57
C PRO A 124 -2.42 5.66 18.14
N TRP A 125 -1.25 6.29 18.00
CA TRP A 125 -1.18 7.61 17.42
C TRP A 125 -1.41 7.49 15.91
N HIS A 126 -2.57 7.97 15.46
CA HIS A 126 -2.89 8.14 14.05
C HIS A 126 -2.14 9.36 13.52
N PHE A 127 -1.08 9.15 12.75
CA PHE A 127 -0.26 10.24 12.23
C PHE A 127 -0.82 10.78 10.91
N LEU A 128 -1.43 9.91 10.10
CA LEU A 128 -2.11 10.24 8.86
C LEU A 128 -3.30 9.28 8.70
N ASP A 129 -4.52 9.81 8.57
CA ASP A 129 -5.69 9.07 8.07
C ASP A 129 -6.37 9.98 7.06
N PHE A 130 -6.32 9.59 5.80
CA PHE A 130 -6.79 10.34 4.65
C PHE A 130 -7.78 9.49 3.89
N SER A 131 -8.86 10.09 3.41
CA SER A 131 -9.88 9.44 2.61
C SER A 131 -10.44 10.44 1.60
N ARG A 132 -10.39 10.10 0.31
CA ARG A 132 -10.99 10.87 -0.79
C ARG A 132 -10.66 12.37 -0.75
N GLY A 133 -9.39 12.75 -0.63
CA GLY A 133 -8.99 14.17 -0.63
C GLY A 133 -8.96 14.84 0.75
N VAL A 134 -9.51 14.19 1.79
CA VAL A 134 -9.71 14.78 3.11
C VAL A 134 -9.02 13.94 4.18
N GLY A 135 -8.22 14.56 5.05
CA GLY A 135 -7.60 13.80 6.12
C GLY A 135 -7.12 14.61 7.32
N ILE A 136 -6.69 13.86 8.33
CA ILE A 136 -6.17 14.38 9.59
C ILE A 136 -4.70 14.00 9.68
N ARG A 137 -3.82 14.99 9.82
CA ARG A 137 -2.42 14.79 10.18
C ARG A 137 -2.20 15.31 11.59
N ALA A 138 -1.88 14.42 12.52
CA ALA A 138 -1.48 14.71 13.90
C ALA A 138 -2.05 16.03 14.51
N GLY A 139 -3.38 16.16 14.57
CA GLY A 139 -4.07 17.24 15.30
C GLY A 139 -4.51 18.46 14.49
N SER A 140 -4.23 18.53 13.19
CA SER A 140 -4.73 19.62 12.32
C SER A 140 -5.37 19.08 11.04
N HIS A 141 -6.50 19.72 10.67
CA HIS A 141 -7.26 19.40 9.46
C HIS A 141 -6.50 19.96 8.26
N PHE A 142 -6.28 19.14 7.23
CA PHE A 142 -5.72 19.57 5.96
C PHE A 142 -6.46 18.90 4.80
N VAL A 143 -6.66 19.64 3.71
CA VAL A 143 -7.08 19.11 2.41
C VAL A 143 -5.82 18.95 1.58
N ASN A 144 -5.57 17.76 1.05
CA ASN A 144 -4.45 17.52 0.15
C ASN A 144 -5.01 17.04 -1.20
N GLU A 145 -4.49 17.58 -2.30
CA GLU A 145 -4.80 17.12 -3.64
C GLU A 145 -3.71 16.12 -4.05
N ILE A 146 -3.85 14.85 -3.67
CA ILE A 146 -3.05 13.73 -4.20
C ILE A 146 -3.79 13.12 -5.39
#